data_AF-A0A952EDY2-F1
#
_entry.id   AF-A0A952EDY2-F1
#
_cell.length_a   1.000
_cell.length_b   1.000
_cell.length_c   1.000
_cell.angle_alpha   90.00
_cell.angle_beta   90.00
_cell.angle_gamma   90.00
#
_symmetry.space_group_name_H-M   'P 1'
#
loop_
_entity.id
_entity.type
_entity.pdbx_description
1 polymer ?
#
loop_
_entity_poly.entity_id
_entity_poly.type
_entity_poly.pdbx_seq_one_letter_code
_entity_poly.pdbx_strand_id
1 'polypeptide(L)'
;QRGTPWREGYGSVRLLSPCDALLTLIVHLQRHSFSRLIWFVDLVLLVQHYERKGLWGERAWQTVLERAKVFNLMRGLYFTVHFLHDVLEFPMPREVLEPSNFPRLNTLERTLFWMLLEGKPFEPWGELLFLFSIPSVTDRGRFLFDLVSPRPESRPAMGNTPWLPGGGYLLRLGRVLRLVATSLTRSVKG
;
A
#
# COMPACT_ATOMS: atom_id res chain seq x y z
N GLN A 1 6.65 20.63 8.94
CA GLN A 1 8.10 20.43 8.70
C GLN A 1 8.30 19.03 8.11
N ARG A 2 9.03 18.86 7.00
CA ARG A 2 9.17 17.56 6.28
C ARG A 2 10.32 16.68 6.79
N GLY A 3 11.27 17.27 7.53
CA GLY A 3 12.35 16.50 8.13
C GLY A 3 12.95 17.14 9.37
N THR A 4 13.54 16.29 10.21
CA THR A 4 14.17 16.64 11.48
C THR A 4 15.63 16.20 11.46
N PRO A 5 16.54 16.91 12.15
CA PRO A 5 17.92 16.43 12.29
C PRO A 5 17.95 15.08 13.01
N TRP A 6 18.90 14.21 12.65
CA TRP A 6 19.06 12.90 13.30
C TRP A 6 19.29 13.03 14.81
N ARG A 7 20.10 14.02 15.21
CA ARG A 7 20.41 14.39 16.61
C ARG A 7 20.66 15.89 16.70
N GLU A 8 20.54 16.43 17.90
CA GLU A 8 20.95 17.80 18.19
C GLU A 8 22.44 18.01 17.82
N GLY A 9 22.75 19.10 17.12
CA GLY A 9 24.08 19.35 16.56
C GLY A 9 24.36 18.73 15.17
N TYR A 10 23.50 17.84 14.65
CA TYR A 10 23.69 17.18 13.35
C TYR A 10 22.82 17.81 12.27
N GLY A 11 23.19 19.00 11.80
CA GLY A 11 22.42 19.76 10.80
C GLY A 11 22.46 19.20 9.36
N SER A 12 23.46 18.37 9.05
CA SER A 12 23.69 17.81 7.71
C SER A 12 22.91 16.52 7.43
N VAL A 13 22.48 15.78 8.46
CA VAL A 13 21.73 14.53 8.31
C VAL A 13 20.30 14.74 8.74
N ARG A 14 19.38 14.70 7.78
CA ARG A 14 17.94 14.90 8.01
C ARG A 14 17.19 13.60 7.82
N LEU A 15 16.30 13.32 8.76
CA LEU A 15 15.33 12.24 8.70
C LEU A 15 13.99 12.76 8.19
N LEU A 16 13.18 11.86 7.63
CA LEU A 16 11.78 12.15 7.37
C LEU A 16 11.05 12.43 8.69
N SER A 17 10.03 13.29 8.62
CA SER A 17 9.11 13.43 9.74
C SER A 17 8.42 12.08 10.05
N PRO A 18 8.02 11.80 11.30
CA PRO A 18 7.41 10.52 11.67
C PRO A 18 6.25 10.12 10.76
N CYS A 19 5.34 11.06 10.46
CA CYS A 19 4.20 10.83 9.58
C CYS A 19 4.63 10.49 8.13
N ASP A 20 5.65 11.16 7.59
CA ASP A 20 6.16 10.88 6.24
C ASP A 20 6.89 9.53 6.19
N ALA A 21 7.59 9.16 7.27
CA ALA A 21 8.23 7.86 7.39
C ALA A 21 7.18 6.74 7.37
N LEU A 22 6.08 6.88 8.10
CA LEU A 22 4.97 5.93 8.08
C LEU A 22 4.37 5.80 6.67
N LEU A 23 4.07 6.94 6.01
CA LEU A 23 3.52 6.92 4.65
C LEU A 23 4.49 6.30 3.63
N THR A 24 5.79 6.51 3.81
CA THR A 24 6.83 5.88 2.97
C THR A 24 6.83 4.36 3.17
N LEU A 25 6.71 3.88 4.41
CA LEU A 25 6.60 2.45 4.70
C LEU A 25 5.30 1.85 4.13
N ILE A 26 4.19 2.58 4.15
CA ILE A 26 2.92 2.15 3.50
C ILE A 26 3.12 1.98 1.99
N VAL A 27 3.78 2.94 1.33
CA VAL A 27 4.11 2.80 -0.10
C VAL A 27 5.00 1.59 -0.32
N HIS A 28 6.01 1.38 0.52
CA HIS A 28 6.90 0.22 0.42
C HIS A 28 6.14 -1.11 0.55
N LEU A 29 5.28 -1.20 1.57
CA LEU A 29 4.41 -2.34 1.82
C LEU A 29 3.48 -2.63 0.63
N GLN A 30 2.88 -1.57 0.07
CA GLN A 30 2.03 -1.66 -1.11
C GLN A 30 2.80 -2.11 -2.35
N ARG A 31 4.02 -1.61 -2.59
CA ARG A 31 4.88 -2.05 -3.72
C ARG A 31 5.18 -3.54 -3.66
N HIS A 32 5.16 -4.12 -2.47
CA HIS A 32 5.35 -5.54 -2.27
C HIS A 32 4.07 -6.29 -1.94
N SER A 33 2.93 -5.80 -2.45
CA SER A 33 1.69 -6.57 -2.44
C SER A 33 1.19 -6.92 -1.05
N PHE A 34 1.57 -6.15 -0.02
CA PHE A 34 1.25 -6.46 1.38
C PHE A 34 1.64 -7.90 1.78
N SER A 35 2.63 -8.49 1.10
CA SER A 35 2.90 -9.94 1.13
C SER A 35 3.72 -10.40 2.32
N ARG A 36 4.42 -9.49 3.02
CA ARG A 36 5.30 -9.84 4.13
C ARG A 36 4.86 -9.15 5.40
N LEU A 37 4.58 -9.98 6.41
CA LEU A 37 4.21 -9.55 7.75
C LEU A 37 5.25 -8.62 8.38
N ILE A 38 6.54 -8.86 8.11
CA ILE A 38 7.64 -8.06 8.69
C ILE A 38 7.50 -6.56 8.38
N TRP A 39 6.95 -6.20 7.21
CA TRP A 39 6.76 -4.78 6.86
C TRP A 39 5.57 -4.14 7.57
N PHE A 40 4.57 -4.92 7.98
CA PHE A 40 3.54 -4.43 8.90
C PHE A 40 4.10 -4.23 10.30
N VAL A 41 4.99 -5.13 10.74
CA VAL A 41 5.70 -4.98 12.02
C VAL A 41 6.57 -3.72 12.03
N ASP A 42 7.24 -3.38 10.93
CA ASP A 42 8.01 -2.14 10.81
C ASP A 42 7.16 -0.89 11.08
N LEU A 43 5.91 -0.87 10.61
CA LEU A 43 4.97 0.22 10.87
C LEU A 43 4.60 0.30 12.36
N VAL A 44 4.28 -0.83 12.98
CA VAL A 44 3.97 -0.91 14.42
C VAL A 44 5.15 -0.40 15.25
N LEU A 45 6.36 -0.89 14.96
CA LEU A 45 7.57 -0.49 15.68
C LEU A 45 7.87 0.99 15.50
N LEU A 46 7.63 1.56 14.31
CA LEU A 46 7.78 2.99 14.05
C LEU A 46 6.83 3.81 14.92
N VAL A 47 5.54 3.45 14.93
CA VAL A 47 4.52 4.15 15.73
C VAL A 47 4.88 4.09 17.20
N GLN A 48 5.11 2.90 17.76
CA GLN A 48 5.47 2.71 19.17
C GLN A 48 6.76 3.45 19.55
N HIS A 49 7.74 3.51 18.64
CA HIS A 49 8.97 4.25 18.87
C HIS A 49 8.70 5.75 19.09
N TYR A 50 7.85 6.35 18.26
CA TYR A 50 7.52 7.77 18.38
C TYR A 50 6.50 8.06 19.49
N GLU A 51 5.62 7.12 19.82
CA GLU A 51 4.75 7.21 21.00
C GLU A 51 5.57 7.27 22.29
N ARG A 52 6.56 6.37 22.44
CA ARG A 52 7.47 6.40 23.60
C ARG A 52 8.27 7.70 23.73
N LYS A 53 8.47 8.42 22.64
CA LYS A 53 9.13 9.73 22.61
C LYS A 53 8.17 10.91 22.83
N GLY A 54 6.87 10.66 23.02
CA GLY A 54 5.84 11.71 23.11
C GLY A 54 5.62 12.46 21.80
N LEU A 55 6.06 11.90 20.66
CA LEU A 55 6.00 12.51 19.33
C LEU A 55 4.89 11.92 18.46
N TRP A 56 4.12 10.98 19.00
CA TRP A 56 3.02 10.31 18.30
C TRP A 56 1.77 10.26 19.18
N GLY A 57 0.63 10.46 18.56
CA GLY A 57 -0.68 10.55 19.19
C GLY A 57 -1.73 10.99 18.18
N GLU A 58 -2.87 11.46 18.65
CA GLU A 58 -4.02 11.82 17.81
C GLU A 58 -3.66 12.83 16.69
N ARG A 59 -2.92 13.89 17.04
CA ARG A 59 -2.47 14.89 16.06
C ARG A 59 -1.55 14.32 14.98
N ALA A 60 -0.73 13.32 15.32
CA ALA A 60 0.13 12.67 14.35
C ALA A 60 -0.68 11.85 13.34
N TRP A 61 -1.72 11.14 13.83
CA TRP A 61 -2.65 10.40 12.98
C TRP A 61 -3.47 11.31 12.05
N GLN A 62 -3.95 12.45 12.55
CA GLN A 62 -4.60 13.46 11.70
C GLN A 62 -3.66 13.96 10.60
N THR A 63 -2.39 14.22 10.96
CA THR A 63 -1.37 14.62 9.97
C THR A 63 -1.12 13.51 8.93
N VAL A 64 -1.16 12.24 9.31
CA VAL A 64 -1.05 11.09 8.38
C VAL A 64 -2.23 11.08 7.41
N LEU A 65 -3.47 11.23 7.89
CA LEU A 65 -4.68 11.27 7.06
C LEU A 65 -4.64 12.43 6.05
N GLU A 66 -4.32 13.64 6.52
CA GLU A 66 -4.20 14.82 5.67
C GLU A 66 -3.15 14.61 4.55
N ARG A 67 -1.97 14.09 4.91
CA ARG A 67 -0.89 13.88 3.93
C ARG A 67 -1.18 12.71 3.00
N ALA A 68 -1.80 11.64 3.49
CA ALA A 68 -2.23 10.53 2.64
C ALA A 68 -3.22 11.01 1.57
N LYS A 69 -4.10 11.95 1.89
CA LYS A 69 -4.99 12.57 0.91
C LYS A 69 -4.22 13.36 -0.14
N VAL A 70 -3.26 14.19 0.27
CA VAL A 70 -2.40 14.97 -0.65
C VAL A 70 -1.57 14.07 -1.57
N PHE A 71 -1.09 12.94 -1.07
CA PHE A 71 -0.25 12.00 -1.84
C PHE A 71 -1.03 10.90 -2.58
N ASN A 72 -2.37 10.94 -2.57
CA ASN A 72 -3.23 9.88 -3.13
C ASN A 72 -2.95 8.48 -2.54
N LEU A 73 -2.58 8.41 -1.26
CA LEU A 73 -2.26 7.19 -0.54
C LEU A 73 -3.41 6.68 0.35
N MET A 74 -4.59 7.28 0.29
CA MET A 74 -5.71 6.92 1.18
C MET A 74 -6.12 5.45 1.08
N ARG A 75 -5.97 4.83 -0.10
CA ARG A 75 -6.25 3.40 -0.27
C ARG A 75 -5.18 2.55 0.39
N GLY A 76 -3.90 2.82 0.14
CA GLY A 76 -2.81 2.12 0.84
C GLY A 76 -2.91 2.27 2.36
N LEU A 77 -3.27 3.47 2.83
CA LEU A 77 -3.50 3.73 4.24
C LEU A 77 -4.67 2.91 4.78
N TYR A 78 -5.84 2.88 4.11
CA TYR A 78 -6.99 2.05 4.51
C TYR A 78 -6.58 0.58 4.73
N PHE A 79 -5.94 -0.03 3.74
CA PHE A 79 -5.54 -1.43 3.81
C PHE A 79 -4.57 -1.67 4.96
N THR A 80 -3.65 -0.73 5.16
CA THR A 80 -2.66 -0.81 6.23
C THR A 80 -3.33 -0.72 7.60
N VAL A 81 -4.11 0.33 7.88
CA VAL A 81 -4.67 0.55 9.22
C VAL A 81 -5.65 -0.56 9.60
N HIS A 82 -6.42 -1.06 8.65
CA HIS A 82 -7.32 -2.17 8.91
C HIS A 82 -6.57 -3.49 9.12
N PHE A 83 -5.49 -3.76 8.38
CA PHE A 83 -4.66 -4.93 8.68
C PHE A 83 -4.02 -4.82 10.06
N LEU A 84 -3.48 -3.65 10.42
CA LEU A 84 -2.87 -3.42 11.73
C LEU A 84 -3.90 -3.64 12.85
N HIS A 85 -5.12 -3.12 12.70
CA HIS A 85 -6.19 -3.25 13.68
C HIS A 85 -6.79 -4.67 13.74
N ASP A 86 -7.19 -5.22 12.60
CA ASP A 86 -7.99 -6.45 12.53
C ASP A 86 -7.14 -7.73 12.60
N VAL A 87 -5.87 -7.69 12.18
CA VAL A 87 -4.97 -8.86 12.13
C VAL A 87 -3.89 -8.81 13.20
N LEU A 88 -3.27 -7.64 13.40
CA LEU A 88 -2.20 -7.47 14.39
C LEU A 88 -2.71 -6.96 15.74
N GLU A 89 -4.03 -6.72 15.88
CA GLU A 89 -4.66 -6.21 17.10
C GLU A 89 -3.97 -4.94 17.63
N PHE A 90 -3.37 -4.16 16.74
CA PHE A 90 -2.67 -2.95 17.12
C PHE A 90 -3.68 -1.87 17.51
N PRO A 91 -3.53 -1.23 18.70
CA PRO A 91 -4.49 -0.25 19.17
C PRO A 91 -4.47 0.99 18.27
N MET A 92 -5.52 1.15 17.48
CA MET A 92 -5.73 2.31 16.62
C MET A 92 -6.75 3.27 17.25
N PRO A 93 -6.53 4.60 17.18
CA PRO A 93 -7.55 5.55 17.60
C PRO A 93 -8.82 5.38 16.76
N ARG A 94 -9.99 5.48 17.40
CA ARG A 94 -11.28 5.28 16.73
C ARG A 94 -11.46 6.25 15.57
N GLU A 95 -11.00 7.48 15.77
CA GLU A 95 -11.05 8.57 14.82
C GLU A 95 -10.28 8.26 13.54
N VAL A 96 -9.29 7.35 13.57
CA VAL A 96 -8.56 6.91 12.38
C VAL A 96 -9.35 5.87 11.60
N LEU A 97 -10.06 4.98 12.30
CA LEU A 97 -10.83 3.88 11.73
C LEU A 97 -12.22 4.31 11.19
N GLU A 98 -12.60 5.57 11.42
CA GLU A 98 -13.86 6.12 10.91
C GLU A 98 -13.99 5.91 9.39
N PRO A 99 -15.05 5.23 8.92
CA PRO A 99 -15.23 4.95 7.49
C PRO A 99 -15.29 6.22 6.61
N SER A 100 -15.66 7.35 7.20
CA SER A 100 -15.73 8.67 6.54
C SER A 100 -14.36 9.21 6.13
N ASN A 101 -13.28 8.74 6.76
CA ASN A 101 -11.92 9.15 6.42
C ASN A 101 -11.43 8.56 5.10
N PHE A 102 -11.97 7.41 4.68
CA PHE A 102 -11.43 6.65 3.57
C PHE A 102 -12.32 6.71 2.32
N PRO A 103 -11.72 6.64 1.11
CA PRO A 103 -12.51 6.52 -0.11
C PRO A 103 -13.29 5.20 -0.08
N ARG A 104 -14.52 5.23 -0.59
CA ARG A 104 -15.32 4.02 -0.75
C ARG A 104 -14.55 3.00 -1.60
N LEU A 105 -14.44 1.79 -1.07
CA LEU A 105 -13.89 0.66 -1.81
C LEU A 105 -14.94 0.09 -2.76
N ASN A 106 -14.54 -0.14 -4.01
CA ASN A 106 -15.33 -0.89 -4.98
C ASN A 106 -15.34 -2.39 -4.63
N THR A 107 -16.23 -3.18 -5.25
CA THR A 107 -16.39 -4.62 -4.96
C THR A 107 -15.08 -5.39 -5.14
N LEU A 108 -14.29 -5.03 -6.14
CA LEU A 108 -13.00 -5.65 -6.39
C LEU A 108 -12.03 -5.32 -5.26
N GLU A 109 -11.82 -4.05 -4.91
CA GLU A 109 -10.97 -3.61 -3.80
C GLU A 109 -11.35 -4.29 -2.47
N ARG A 110 -12.66 -4.41 -2.17
CA ARG A 110 -13.15 -5.14 -0.99
C ARG A 110 -12.77 -6.61 -1.02
N THR A 111 -12.92 -7.25 -2.18
CA THR A 111 -12.55 -8.65 -2.36
C THR A 111 -11.05 -8.85 -2.20
N LEU A 112 -10.24 -7.97 -2.81
CA LEU A 112 -8.77 -8.00 -2.68
C LEU A 112 -8.36 -7.81 -1.21
N PHE A 113 -9.02 -6.90 -0.49
CA PHE A 113 -8.79 -6.68 0.94
C PHE A 113 -9.12 -7.93 1.78
N TRP A 114 -10.28 -8.56 1.55
CA TRP A 114 -10.63 -9.79 2.26
C TRP A 114 -9.63 -10.93 2.00
N MET A 115 -9.18 -11.09 0.76
CA MET A 115 -8.19 -12.10 0.43
C MET A 115 -6.83 -11.84 1.07
N LEU A 116 -6.45 -10.57 1.26
CA LEU A 116 -5.27 -10.18 2.02
C LEU A 116 -5.41 -10.60 3.50
N LEU A 117 -6.55 -10.31 4.13
CA LEU A 117 -6.81 -10.70 5.52
C LEU A 117 -6.79 -12.23 5.70
N GLU A 118 -7.25 -12.99 4.72
CA GLU A 118 -7.21 -14.46 4.71
C GLU A 118 -5.80 -15.04 4.49
N GLY A 119 -4.77 -14.20 4.32
CA GLY A 119 -3.38 -14.65 4.15
C GLY A 119 -3.11 -15.38 2.84
N LYS A 120 -3.96 -15.20 1.82
CA LYS A 120 -3.80 -15.89 0.53
C LYS A 120 -2.65 -15.27 -0.28
N PRO A 121 -1.62 -16.05 -0.65
CA PRO A 121 -0.52 -15.52 -1.46
C PRO A 121 -1.00 -15.22 -2.88
N PHE A 122 -0.89 -13.96 -3.31
CA PHE A 122 -1.14 -13.56 -4.69
C PHE A 122 -0.15 -12.44 -5.06
N GLU A 123 0.78 -12.75 -5.94
CA GLU A 123 1.93 -11.88 -6.19
C GLU A 123 1.60 -10.50 -6.79
N PRO A 124 0.52 -10.28 -7.57
CA PRO A 124 0.24 -8.95 -8.13
C PRO A 124 -0.69 -8.06 -7.27
N TRP A 125 -0.93 -8.34 -5.97
CA TRP A 125 -1.81 -7.48 -5.14
C TRP A 125 -1.41 -6.01 -5.19
N GLY A 126 -0.12 -5.74 -5.07
CA GLY A 126 0.45 -4.41 -4.92
C GLY A 126 0.30 -3.58 -6.17
N GLU A 127 0.52 -4.20 -7.32
CA GLU A 127 0.36 -3.57 -8.64
C GLU A 127 -1.12 -3.21 -8.90
N LEU A 128 -2.05 -4.10 -8.55
CA LEU A 128 -3.49 -3.84 -8.70
C LEU A 128 -3.98 -2.76 -7.72
N LEU A 129 -3.55 -2.80 -6.47
CA LEU A 129 -3.90 -1.77 -5.48
C LEU A 129 -3.25 -0.41 -5.83
N PHE A 130 -2.04 -0.44 -6.38
CA PHE A 130 -1.36 0.75 -6.89
C PHE A 130 -2.10 1.36 -8.07
N LEU A 131 -2.60 0.54 -9.00
CA LEU A 131 -3.44 1.01 -10.11
C LEU A 131 -4.63 1.86 -9.61
N PHE A 132 -5.30 1.43 -8.53
CA PHE A 132 -6.42 2.18 -7.95
C PHE A 132 -6.02 3.46 -7.20
N SER A 133 -4.73 3.60 -6.89
CA SER A 133 -4.15 4.79 -6.26
C SER A 133 -3.77 5.86 -7.29
N ILE A 134 -3.65 5.50 -8.58
CA ILE A 134 -3.40 6.46 -9.66
C ILE A 134 -4.69 7.24 -9.95
N PRO A 135 -4.72 8.58 -9.89
CA PRO A 135 -5.95 9.35 -10.08
C PRO A 135 -6.42 9.38 -11.54
N SER A 136 -5.50 9.49 -12.50
CA SER A 136 -5.82 9.66 -13.92
C SER A 136 -6.04 8.33 -14.63
N VAL A 137 -7.13 8.23 -15.40
CA VAL A 137 -7.45 7.04 -16.21
C VAL A 137 -6.42 6.81 -17.33
N THR A 138 -5.86 7.88 -17.90
CA THR A 138 -4.80 7.77 -18.91
C THR A 138 -3.50 7.24 -18.30
N ASP A 139 -3.16 7.69 -17.09
CA ASP A 139 -1.98 7.21 -16.37
C ASP A 139 -2.17 5.78 -15.84
N ARG A 140 -3.41 5.37 -15.52
CA ARG A 140 -3.75 3.97 -15.24
C ARG A 140 -3.53 3.09 -16.47
N GLY A 141 -4.00 3.53 -17.64
CA GLY A 141 -3.79 2.84 -18.91
C GLY A 141 -2.31 2.74 -19.27
N ARG A 142 -1.55 3.82 -19.07
CA ARG A 142 -0.10 3.86 -19.26
C ARG A 142 0.63 2.96 -18.27
N PHE A 143 0.23 2.93 -17.00
CA PHE A 143 0.80 2.03 -16.00
C PHE A 143 0.55 0.55 -16.35
N LEU A 144 -0.67 0.20 -16.77
CA LEU A 144 -0.98 -1.14 -17.26
C LEU A 144 -0.17 -1.50 -18.51
N PHE A 145 0.02 -0.55 -19.42
CA PHE A 145 0.86 -0.73 -20.60
C PHE A 145 2.33 -0.92 -20.23
N ASP A 146 2.88 -0.10 -19.32
CA ASP A 146 4.26 -0.22 -18.82
C ASP A 146 4.45 -1.54 -18.03
N LEU A 147 3.38 -2.10 -17.44
CA LEU A 147 3.38 -3.43 -16.82
C LEU A 147 3.50 -4.57 -17.85
N VAL A 148 2.90 -4.38 -19.03
CA VAL A 148 2.88 -5.37 -20.13
C VAL A 148 4.10 -5.22 -21.05
N SER A 149 4.56 -4.00 -21.25
CA SER A 149 5.66 -3.63 -22.14
C SER A 149 6.61 -2.67 -21.41
N PRO A 150 7.47 -3.18 -20.51
CA PRO A 150 8.39 -2.35 -19.76
C PRO A 150 9.32 -1.58 -20.69
N ARG A 151 9.44 -0.28 -20.42
CA ARG A 151 10.30 0.64 -21.17
C ARG A 151 11.75 0.14 -21.16
N PRO A 152 12.53 0.42 -22.22
CA PRO A 152 13.93 0.01 -22.30
C PRO A 152 14.76 0.35 -21.06
N GLU A 153 14.46 1.50 -20.43
CA GLU A 153 15.14 2.05 -19.27
C GLU A 153 14.91 1.27 -17.96
N SER A 154 13.78 0.57 -17.81
CA SER A 154 13.45 -0.21 -16.61
C SER A 154 13.85 -1.69 -16.69
N ARG A 155 14.30 -2.13 -17.88
CA ARG A 155 14.78 -3.51 -18.12
C ARG A 155 15.99 -3.93 -17.28
N PRO A 156 16.99 -3.06 -17.01
CA PRO A 156 18.15 -3.45 -16.19
C PRO A 156 17.79 -3.79 -14.73
N ALA A 157 16.68 -3.23 -14.21
CA ALA A 157 16.23 -3.45 -12.84
C ALA A 157 15.46 -4.78 -12.64
N MET A 158 15.12 -5.51 -13.72
CA MET A 158 14.40 -6.78 -13.67
C MET A 158 15.32 -8.02 -13.55
N GLY A 159 16.65 -7.84 -13.50
CA GLY A 159 17.63 -8.93 -13.35
C GLY A 159 17.62 -9.95 -14.51
N ASN A 160 18.19 -11.14 -14.27
CA ASN A 160 18.28 -12.24 -15.25
C ASN A 160 16.97 -13.00 -15.48
N THR A 161 15.82 -12.39 -15.19
CA THR A 161 14.52 -13.03 -15.43
C THR A 161 14.35 -13.18 -16.95
N PRO A 162 14.21 -14.40 -17.50
CA PRO A 162 14.13 -14.59 -18.95
C PRO A 162 12.99 -13.75 -19.52
N TRP A 163 13.34 -12.80 -20.38
CA TRP A 163 12.37 -12.01 -21.12
C TRP A 163 11.61 -12.96 -22.06
N LEU A 164 10.41 -13.37 -21.67
CA LEU A 164 9.47 -14.02 -22.56
C LEU A 164 8.69 -12.92 -23.30
N PRO A 165 8.92 -12.70 -24.60
CA PRO A 165 8.14 -11.74 -25.36
C PRO A 165 6.65 -12.09 -25.28
N GLY A 166 5.84 -11.17 -24.74
CA GLY A 166 4.38 -11.14 -24.87
C GLY A 166 3.54 -12.24 -24.22
N GLY A 167 4.08 -13.43 -23.93
CA GLY A 167 3.27 -14.61 -23.56
C GLY A 167 3.08 -14.85 -22.05
N GLY A 168 4.09 -14.55 -21.23
CA GLY A 168 4.06 -14.90 -19.79
C GLY A 168 3.09 -14.05 -18.94
N TYR A 169 2.78 -12.83 -19.39
CA TYR A 169 1.98 -11.87 -18.64
C TYR A 169 0.51 -11.77 -19.09
N LEU A 170 0.17 -12.09 -20.34
CA LEU A 170 -1.24 -12.27 -20.75
C LEU A 170 -1.89 -13.43 -20.00
N LEU A 171 -1.11 -14.46 -19.65
CA LEU A 171 -1.53 -15.52 -18.74
C LEU A 171 -1.75 -15.02 -17.30
N ARG A 172 -1.00 -14.00 -16.85
CA ARG A 172 -1.19 -13.35 -15.54
C ARG A 172 -2.42 -12.45 -15.52
N LEU A 173 -2.64 -11.63 -16.55
CA LEU A 173 -3.87 -10.85 -16.74
C LEU A 173 -5.10 -11.77 -16.87
N GLY A 174 -4.99 -12.86 -17.63
CA GLY A 174 -6.03 -13.89 -17.74
C GLY A 174 -6.32 -14.58 -16.40
N ARG A 175 -5.29 -14.87 -15.58
CA ARG A 175 -5.46 -15.38 -14.20
C ARG A 175 -6.13 -14.35 -13.29
N VAL A 176 -5.72 -13.09 -13.34
CA VAL A 176 -6.35 -11.99 -12.59
C VAL A 176 -7.83 -11.88 -12.97
N LEU A 177 -8.15 -11.80 -14.26
CA LEU A 177 -9.53 -11.69 -14.75
C LEU A 177 -10.37 -12.93 -14.40
N ARG A 178 -9.80 -14.14 -14.52
CA ARG A 178 -10.49 -15.39 -14.16
C ARG A 178 -10.72 -15.49 -12.65
N LEU A 179 -9.77 -15.04 -11.82
CA LEU A 179 -9.92 -15.03 -10.37
C LEU A 179 -10.92 -13.99 -9.90
N VAL A 180 -10.89 -12.79 -10.48
CA VAL A 180 -11.90 -11.75 -10.27
C VAL A 180 -13.29 -12.27 -10.65
N ALA A 181 -13.42 -13.00 -11.76
CA ALA A 181 -14.68 -13.65 -12.14
C ALA A 181 -15.12 -14.72 -11.13
N THR A 182 -14.21 -15.55 -10.61
CA THR A 182 -14.52 -16.57 -9.60
C THR A 182 -14.80 -16.00 -8.20
N SER A 183 -14.22 -14.86 -7.86
CA SER A 183 -14.45 -14.21 -6.56
C SER A 183 -15.74 -13.39 -6.56
N LEU A 184 -16.07 -12.74 -7.69
CA LEU A 184 -17.36 -12.07 -7.89
C LEU A 184 -18.53 -13.08 -7.87
N THR A 185 -18.34 -14.28 -8.42
CA THR A 185 -19.39 -15.33 -8.39
C THR A 185 -19.59 -15.97 -7.02
N ARG A 186 -18.58 -15.95 -6.13
CA ARG A 186 -18.73 -16.36 -4.72
C ARG A 186 -19.40 -15.29 -3.84
N SER A 187 -19.12 -14.01 -4.08
CA SER A 187 -19.73 -12.91 -3.32
C SER A 187 -21.23 -12.71 -3.58
N VAL A 188 -21.78 -13.27 -4.67
CA VAL A 188 -23.22 -13.19 -5.01
C VAL A 188 -24.02 -14.36 -4.40
N LYS A 189 -23.35 -15.34 -3.78
CA LYS A 189 -24.00 -16.51 -3.16
C LYS A 189 -23.86 -16.57 -1.63
N GLY A 190 -23.36 -15.52 -1.00
CA GLY A 190 -23.22 -15.40 0.47
C GLY A 190 -24.14 -14.33 1.01
#